data_AF-A0AAV8Y0U4-F1
#
_entry.id   AF-A0AAV8Y0U4-F1
#
_cell.length_a   1.000
_cell.length_b   1.000
_cell.length_c   1.000
_cell.angle_alpha   90.00
_cell.angle_beta   90.00
_cell.angle_gamma   90.00
#
_symmetry.space_group_name_H-M   'P 1'
#
loop_
_entity.id
_entity.type
_entity.pdbx_description
1 polymer ?
#
loop_
_entity_poly.entity_id
_entity_poly.type
_entity_poly.pdbx_seq_one_letter_code
_entity_poly.pdbx_strand_id
1 'polypeptide(L)' 'MFGCVFTEQQELELVRYQIDMESILFGLTMTDFRKLAYQLALRNNCNNRFNCNTKMAGETWMKTFLKIHPTLTLRKP' A
#
# COMPACT_ATOMS: atom_id res chain seq x y z
N MET A 1 -14.36 10.19 8.19
CA MET A 1 -14.08 9.82 6.78
C MET A 1 -12.59 10.04 6.55
N PHE A 2 -11.76 9.00 6.73
CA PHE A 2 -10.32 9.12 6.46
C PHE A 2 -10.16 8.98 4.95
N GLY A 3 -10.06 10.12 4.25
CA GLY A 3 -10.03 10.15 2.79
C GLY A 3 -8.84 9.36 2.25
N CYS A 4 -9.09 8.46 1.29
CA CYS A 4 -8.05 7.73 0.59
C CYS A 4 -6.97 8.70 0.10
N VAL A 5 -5.71 8.34 0.37
CA VAL A 5 -4.54 9.10 -0.10
C VAL A 5 -4.40 8.97 -1.62
N PHE A 6 -4.98 7.91 -2.16
CA PHE A 6 -4.94 7.50 -3.55
C PHE A 6 -6.31 7.62 -4.21
N THR A 7 -6.31 7.80 -5.52
CA THR A 7 -7.50 7.59 -6.35
C THR A 7 -7.79 6.09 -6.48
N GLU A 8 -9.01 5.72 -6.85
CA GLU A 8 -9.38 4.32 -7.08
C GLU A 8 -8.41 3.63 -8.06
N GLN A 9 -7.97 4.32 -9.11
CA GLN A 9 -7.01 3.79 -10.08
C GLN A 9 -5.65 3.48 -9.44
N GLN A 10 -5.16 4.35 -8.56
CA GLN A 10 -3.90 4.16 -7.84
C GLN A 10 -4.01 3.03 -6.80
N GLU A 11 -5.16 2.89 -6.14
CA GLU A 11 -5.42 1.75 -5.25
C GLU A 11 -5.44 0.43 -6.01
N LEU A 12 -6.09 0.40 -7.18
CA LEU A 12 -6.08 -0.76 -8.07
C LEU A 12 -4.67 -1.10 -8.57
N GLU A 13 -3.82 -0.11 -8.82
CA GLU A 13 -2.42 -0.34 -9.19
C GLU A 13 -1.65 -1.05 -8.06
N LEU A 14 -1.83 -0.62 -6.80
CA LEU A 14 -1.23 -1.28 -5.64
C LEU A 14 -1.73 -2.72 -5.47
N VAL A 15 -3.04 -2.92 -5.62
CA VAL A 15 -3.68 -4.25 -5.52
C VAL A 15 -3.14 -5.18 -6.59
N ARG A 16 -3.08 -4.73 -7.84
CA ARG A 16 -2.54 -5.52 -8.97
C ARG A 16 -1.09 -5.87 -8.74
N TYR A 17 -0.27 -4.91 -8.33
CA TYR A 17 1.14 -5.17 -8.04
C TYR A 17 1.32 -6.22 -6.94
N GLN A 18 0.52 -6.17 -5.88
CA GLN A 18 0.54 -7.19 -4.82
C GLN A 18 0.23 -8.59 -5.38
N ILE A 19 -0.83 -8.70 -6.19
CA ILE A 19 -1.26 -9.99 -6.78
C ILE A 19 -0.20 -10.53 -7.74
N ASP A 20 0.40 -9.66 -8.56
CA ASP A 20 1.46 -10.04 -9.49
C ASP A 20 2.70 -10.57 -8.74
N MET A 21 3.07 -9.91 -7.63
CA MET A 21 4.17 -10.36 -6.77
C MET A 21 3.85 -11.68 -6.05
N GLU A 22 2.62 -11.89 -5.61
CA GLU A 22 2.18 -13.18 -5.06
C GLU A 22 2.22 -14.30 -6.11
N SER A 23 1.88 -14.01 -7.36
CA SER A 23 1.87 -15.00 -8.46
C SER A 23 3.26 -15.59 -8.75
N ILE A 24 4.31 -14.80 -8.52
CA ILE A 24 5.71 -15.22 -8.69
C ILE A 24 6.35 -15.74 -7.38
N LEU A 25 5.53 -16.10 -6.39
CA LEU A 25 5.92 -16.55 -5.05
C LEU A 25 6.74 -15.53 -4.23
N PHE A 26 6.76 -14.27 -4.67
CA PHE A 26 7.43 -13.15 -4.02
C PHE A 26 6.42 -12.30 -3.23
N GLY A 27 5.57 -12.96 -2.44
CA GLY A 27 4.53 -12.25 -1.68
C GLY A 27 5.12 -11.17 -0.78
N LEU A 28 4.62 -9.95 -0.90
CA LEU A 28 5.12 -8.80 -0.15
C LEU A 28 4.75 -8.92 1.34
N THR A 29 5.66 -8.52 2.21
CA THR A 29 5.35 -8.34 3.64
C THR A 29 4.55 -7.06 3.87
N MET A 30 3.94 -6.91 5.04
CA MET A 30 3.31 -5.64 5.44
C MET A 30 4.25 -4.45 5.33
N THR A 31 5.54 -4.63 5.61
CA THR A 31 6.54 -3.56 5.52
C THR A 31 6.81 -3.18 4.06
N ASP A 32 6.95 -4.17 3.19
CA ASP A 32 7.22 -3.93 1.77
C ASP A 32 6.04 -3.24 1.09
N PHE A 33 4.81 -3.69 1.40
CA PHE A 33 3.61 -3.05 0.87
C PHE A 33 3.48 -1.59 1.34
N ARG A 34 3.81 -1.30 2.62
CA ARG A 34 3.82 0.08 3.14
C ARG A 34 4.88 0.96 2.46
N LYS A 35 6.04 0.40 2.10
CA LYS A 35 7.07 1.11 1.32
C LYS A 35 6.61 1.35 -0.12
N LEU A 36 5.97 0.37 -0.74
CA LEU A 36 5.40 0.46 -2.09
C LEU A 36 4.38 1.61 -2.16
N ALA A 37 3.44 1.65 -1.21
CA ALA A 37 2.47 2.73 -1.10
C ALA A 37 3.15 4.10 -0.98
N TYR A 38 4.19 4.23 -0.15
CA TYR A 38 4.95 5.47 -0.04
C TYR A 38 5.61 5.88 -1.37
N GLN A 39 6.20 4.94 -2.10
CA GLN A 39 6.80 5.20 -3.42
C GLN A 39 5.75 5.64 -4.44
N LEU A 40 4.58 5.00 -4.46
CA LEU A 40 3.48 5.41 -5.32
C LEU A 40 3.01 6.83 -4.97
N ALA A 41 2.95 7.17 -3.68
CA ALA A 41 2.59 8.51 -3.23
C ALA A 41 3.62 9.56 -3.65
N LEU A 42 4.92 9.25 -3.57
CA LEU A 42 5.98 10.12 -4.06
C LEU A 42 5.82 10.40 -5.56
N ARG A 43 5.60 9.35 -6.37
CA ARG A 43 5.40 9.48 -7.82
C ARG A 43 4.17 10.32 -8.18
N ASN A 44 3.12 10.23 -7.37
CA ASN A 44 1.87 10.93 -7.58
C ASN A 44 1.79 12.29 -6.85
N ASN A 45 2.90 12.80 -6.31
CA ASN A 45 2.96 14.05 -5.52
C ASN A 45 2.03 14.05 -4.27
N CYS A 46 1.60 12.89 -3.79
CA CYS A 46 0.83 12.69 -2.55
C CYS A 46 1.72 12.52 -1.31
N ASN A 47 3.01 12.89 -1.39
CA ASN A 47 4.00 12.65 -0.33
C ASN A 47 3.60 13.23 1.04
N ASN A 48 2.83 14.33 1.05
CA ASN A 48 2.52 15.07 2.27
C ASN A 48 1.58 14.32 3.24
N ARG A 49 0.99 13.19 2.82
CA ARG A 49 0.12 12.36 3.68
C ARG A 49 0.84 11.16 4.30
N PHE A 50 2.08 10.90 3.91
CA PHE A 50 2.88 9.80 4.46
C PHE A 50 4.11 10.32 5.20
N ASN A 51 4.62 9.51 6.12
CA ASN A 51 5.75 9.89 6.95
C ASN A 51 7.05 9.81 6.11
N CYS A 52 7.60 10.99 5.81
CA CYS A 52 8.82 11.14 5.02
C CYS A 52 10.09 10.62 5.75
N ASN A 53 10.07 10.59 7.09
CA ASN A 53 11.21 10.08 7.88
C ASN A 53 11.30 8.56 7.78
N THR A 54 10.16 7.87 7.90
CA THR A 54 10.13 6.40 7.83
C THR A 54 10.07 5.87 6.40
N LYS A 55 9.76 6.72 5.41
CA LYS A 55 9.64 6.39 3.99
C LYS A 55 8.69 5.21 3.73
N MET A 56 7.62 5.14 4.51
CA MET A 56 6.59 4.10 4.41
C MET A 56 5.24 4.63 4.88
N ALA A 57 4.17 4.00 4.42
CA ALA A 57 2.83 4.29 4.89
C ALA A 57 2.68 3.99 6.40
N GLY A 58 1.77 4.69 7.06
CA GLY A 58 1.46 4.47 8.48
C GLY A 58 0.76 3.12 8.72
N GLU A 59 0.86 2.61 9.93
CA GLU A 59 0.19 1.34 10.30
C GLU A 59 -1.34 1.49 10.28
N THR A 60 -1.86 2.64 10.71
CA THR A 60 -3.30 2.95 10.63
C THR A 60 -3.79 2.93 9.19
N TRP A 61 -3.04 3.57 8.26
CA TRP A 61 -3.37 3.53 6.84
C TRP A 61 -3.40 2.09 6.33
N MET A 62 -2.42 1.28 6.73
CA MET A 62 -2.32 -0.12 6.33
C MET A 62 -3.54 -0.94 6.76
N LYS A 63 -3.97 -0.79 8.02
CA LYS A 63 -5.15 -1.48 8.56
C LYS A 63 -6.42 -1.05 7.83
N THR A 64 -6.57 0.24 7.54
CA THR A 64 -7.70 0.76 6.77
C THR A 64 -7.70 0.21 5.34
N PHE A 65 -6.54 0.17 4.68
CA PHE A 65 -6.41 -0.32 3.31
C PHE A 65 -6.80 -1.80 3.20
N LEU A 66 -6.31 -2.65 4.11
CA LEU A 66 -6.70 -4.07 4.14
C LEU A 66 -8.19 -4.28 4.47
N LYS A 67 -8.80 -3.38 5.24
CA LYS A 67 -10.24 -3.43 5.52
C LYS A 67 -11.07 -3.12 4.27
N ILE A 68 -10.58 -2.24 3.40
CA ILE A 68 -11.23 -1.89 2.13
C ILE A 68 -11.00 -2.98 1.08
N HIS A 69 -9.82 -3.62 1.09
CA HIS A 69 -9.44 -4.68 0.16
C HIS A 69 -9.21 -6.02 0.88
N PRO A 70 -10.29 -6.70 1.32
CA PRO A 70 -10.17 -7.97 2.05
C PRO A 70 -9.61 -9.12 1.20
N THR A 71 -9.54 -8.95 -0.12
CA THR A 71 -8.94 -9.92 -1.05
C THR A 71 -7.41 -9.93 -1.02
N LEU A 72 -6.78 -8.92 -0.42
CA LEU A 72 -5.33 -8.88 -0.28
C LEU A 72 -4.90 -9.72 0.93
N THR A 73 -4.06 -10.72 0.67
CA THR A 73 -3.59 -11.63 1.72
C THR A 73 -2.09 -11.45 1.92
N LEU A 74 -1.70 -10.44 2.71
CA LEU A 74 -0.28 -10.23 2.98
C LEU A 74 0.30 -11.38 3.80
N ARG A 75 1.54 -11.76 3.46
CA ARG A 75 2.29 -12.74 4.24
C ARG A 75 2.52 -12.17 5.63
N LYS A 76 2.00 -12.88 6.63
CA LYS A 76 2.38 -12.64 8.03
C LYS A 76 3.79 -13.20 8.21
N PRO A 77 4.71 -12.44 8.83
CA PRO A 77 6.03 -12.96 9.19
C PRO A 77 5.90 -14.15 10.13
#